data_AF-L8P645-F1
#
_entry.id   AF-L8P645-F1
#
_cell.length_a   1.000
_cell.length_b   1.000
_cell.length_c   1.000
_cell.angle_alpha   90.00
_cell.angle_beta   90.00
_cell.angle_gamma   90.00
#
_symmetry.space_group_name_H-M   'P 1'
#
loop_
_entity.id
_entity.type
_entity.pdbx_description
1 polymer ?
#
loop_
_entity_poly.entity_id
_entity_poly.type
_entity_poly.pdbx_seq_one_letter_code
_entity_poly.pdbx_strand_id
1 'polypeptide(L)'
;MDDRLCLQGILYVLYNDVSWQLLPLELGFGSGQTCRRRLGRWHEAGVFDQLHRILLGELNAAGDLDWSRACVDASHVRAKRGARPPARHLSTVGRRAANTT
;
A
#
# COMPACT_ATOMS: atom_id res chain seq x y z
N MET A 1 -1.92 8.50 17.57
CA MET A 1 -2.24 7.07 17.35
C MET A 1 -0.92 6.35 17.36
N ASP A 2 -0.80 5.30 18.15
CA ASP A 2 0.42 4.54 18.30
C ASP A 2 0.78 3.80 17.01
N ASP A 3 2.08 3.75 16.68
CA ASP A 3 2.55 3.18 15.40
C ASP A 3 2.39 1.67 15.35
N ARG A 4 2.55 0.98 16.49
CA ARG A 4 2.33 -0.46 16.58
C ARG A 4 0.85 -0.78 16.39
N LEU A 5 -0.07 -0.01 16.98
CA LEU A 5 -1.51 -0.18 16.74
C LEU A 5 -1.91 0.05 15.28
N CYS A 6 -1.36 1.08 14.64
CA CYS A 6 -1.59 1.32 13.21
C CYS A 6 -1.06 0.19 12.33
N LEU A 7 0.15 -0.32 12.63
CA LEU A 7 0.71 -1.47 11.92
C LEU A 7 -0.17 -2.72 12.08
N GLN A 8 -0.63 -3.01 13.29
CA GLN A 8 -1.55 -4.14 13.55
C GLN A 8 -2.86 -4.00 12.77
N GLY A 9 -3.45 -2.80 12.73
CA GLY A 9 -4.65 -2.54 11.93
C GLY A 9 -4.42 -2.74 10.43
N ILE A 10 -3.28 -2.27 9.90
CA ILE A 10 -2.90 -2.50 8.50
C ILE A 10 -2.77 -4.01 8.21
N LEU A 11 -2.04 -4.75 9.05
CA LEU A 11 -1.84 -6.18 8.89
C LEU A 11 -3.16 -6.96 8.97
N TYR A 12 -4.06 -6.58 9.87
CA TYR A 12 -5.37 -7.20 9.97
C TYR A 12 -6.17 -7.06 8.67
N VAL A 13 -6.20 -5.85 8.11
CA VAL A 13 -6.90 -5.56 6.85
C VAL A 13 -6.34 -6.39 5.69
N LEU A 14 -5.01 -6.44 5.57
CA LEU A 14 -4.33 -7.17 4.49
C LEU A 14 -4.46 -8.69 4.64
N TYR A 15 -4.38 -9.22 5.86
CA TYR A 15 -4.45 -10.66 6.11
C TYR A 15 -5.85 -11.23 5.88
N ASN A 16 -6.88 -10.49 6.29
CA ASN A 16 -8.27 -10.91 6.17
C ASN A 16 -8.92 -10.48 4.84
N ASP A 17 -8.21 -9.72 4.00
CA ASP A 17 -8.70 -9.15 2.75
C ASP A 17 -10.04 -8.39 2.90
N VAL A 18 -10.12 -7.55 3.94
CA VAL A 18 -11.32 -6.76 4.22
C VAL A 18 -11.17 -5.30 3.77
N SER A 19 -12.29 -4.62 3.53
CA SER A 19 -12.25 -3.17 3.32
C SER A 19 -11.76 -2.44 4.57
N TRP A 20 -11.07 -1.31 4.41
CA TRP A 20 -10.66 -0.43 5.50
C TRP A 20 -11.83 0.03 6.39
N GLN A 21 -13.05 0.10 5.86
CA GLN A 21 -14.25 0.46 6.64
C GLN A 21 -14.74 -0.67 7.55
N LEU A 22 -14.29 -1.90 7.29
CA LEU A 22 -14.65 -3.11 8.05
C LEU A 22 -13.59 -3.50 9.07
N LEU A 23 -12.57 -2.66 9.30
CA LEU A 23 -11.64 -2.85 10.41
C LEU A 23 -12.41 -2.75 11.74
N PRO A 24 -12.48 -3.82 12.55
CA PRO A 24 -13.27 -3.80 13.77
C PRO A 24 -12.69 -2.82 14.79
N LEU A 25 -13.54 -1.95 15.36
CA LEU A 25 -13.11 -0.90 16.28
C LEU A 25 -12.79 -1.47 17.68
N GLU A 26 -13.44 -2.58 18.04
CA GLU A 26 -13.26 -3.30 19.30
C GLU A 26 -11.83 -3.84 19.49
N LEU A 27 -11.07 -4.00 18.41
CA LEU A 27 -9.66 -4.42 18.45
C LEU A 27 -8.70 -3.30 18.86
N GLY A 28 -9.18 -2.05 18.95
CA GLY A 28 -8.39 -0.92 19.43
C GLY A 28 -7.32 -0.40 18.48
N PHE A 29 -7.23 -0.91 17.24
CA PHE A 29 -6.27 -0.45 16.23
C PHE A 29 -6.53 0.97 15.70
N GLY A 30 -7.70 1.53 16.05
CA GLY A 30 -8.20 2.78 15.49
C GLY A 30 -9.03 2.57 14.23
N SER A 31 -9.42 3.65 13.58
CA SER A 31 -10.18 3.56 12.34
C SER A 31 -9.31 3.08 11.17
N GLY A 32 -9.88 2.26 10.29
CA GLY A 32 -9.15 1.81 9.12
C GLY A 32 -8.75 2.94 8.17
N GLN A 33 -9.46 4.08 8.18
CA GLN A 33 -9.01 5.27 7.44
C GLN A 33 -7.72 5.89 8.02
N THR A 34 -7.55 5.84 9.33
CA THR A 34 -6.30 6.27 9.97
C THR A 34 -5.16 5.34 9.58
N CYS A 35 -5.39 4.03 9.63
CA CYS A 35 -4.45 3.01 9.19
C CYS A 35 -4.07 3.19 7.71
N ARG A 36 -5.04 3.39 6.82
CA ARG A 36 -4.81 3.62 5.38
C ARG A 36 -3.97 4.87 5.12
N ARG A 37 -4.26 5.98 5.81
CA ARG A 37 -3.47 7.21 5.67
C ARG A 37 -2.06 7.02 6.21
N ARG A 38 -1.88 6.28 7.30
CA ARG A 38 -0.57 5.97 7.87
C ARG A 38 0.24 5.09 6.92
N LEU A 39 -0.38 4.06 6.33
CA LEU A 39 0.21 3.21 5.29
C LEU A 39 0.73 4.06 4.12
N GLY A 40 -0.08 5.00 3.61
CA GLY A 40 0.34 5.91 2.55
C GLY A 40 1.57 6.76 2.92
N ARG A 41 1.57 7.37 4.11
CA ARG A 41 2.72 8.15 4.60
C ARG A 41 3.99 7.32 4.73
N TRP A 42 3.87 6.08 5.22
CA TRP A 42 5.01 5.18 5.34
C TRP A 42 5.52 4.71 3.99
N HIS A 43 4.63 4.52 3.01
CA HIS A 43 5.01 4.23 1.64
C HIS A 43 5.77 5.40 1.02
N GLU A 44 5.25 6.63 1.12
CA GLU A 44 5.93 7.85 0.64
C GLU A 44 7.29 8.07 1.31
N ALA A 45 7.42 7.72 2.59
CA ALA A 45 8.66 7.81 3.33
C ALA A 45 9.63 6.63 3.10
N GLY A 46 9.28 5.63 2.29
CA GLY A 46 10.13 4.47 2.00
C GLY A 46 10.34 3.52 3.18
N VAL A 47 9.44 3.53 4.17
CA VAL A 47 9.58 2.72 5.40
C VAL A 47 9.63 1.23 5.08
N PHE A 48 8.80 0.75 4.16
CA PHE A 48 8.78 -0.66 3.79
C PHE A 48 10.02 -1.08 3.00
N ASP A 49 10.57 -0.21 2.15
CA ASP A 49 11.82 -0.48 1.44
C ASP A 49 13.02 -0.56 2.39
N GLN A 50 13.03 0.29 3.43
CA GLN A 50 14.04 0.22 4.48
C GLN A 50 13.88 -1.06 5.31
N LEU A 51 12.65 -1.37 5.76
CA LEU A 51 12.36 -2.57 6.52
C LEU A 51 12.76 -3.84 5.76
N HIS A 52 12.41 -3.91 4.47
CA HIS A 52 12.76 -5.04 3.62
C HIS A 52 14.28 -5.25 3.54
N ARG A 53 15.06 -4.18 3.33
CA ARG A 53 16.53 -4.26 3.31
C ARG A 53 17.13 -4.71 4.64
N ILE A 54 16.59 -4.24 5.76
CA ILE A 54 17.04 -4.65 7.10
C ILE A 54 16.80 -6.15 7.28
N LEU A 55 15.56 -6.60 7.06
CA LEU A 55 15.20 -8.02 7.19
C LEU A 55 16.03 -8.91 6.26
N LEU A 56 16.24 -8.49 5.01
CA LEU A 56 17.07 -9.23 4.06
C LEU A 56 18.53 -9.32 4.55
N GLY A 57 19.08 -8.22 5.08
CA GLY A 57 20.42 -8.20 5.65
C GLY A 57 20.57 -9.13 6.85
N GLU A 58 19.60 -9.12 7.77
CA GLU A 58 19.56 -9.99 8.94
C GLU A 58 19.46 -11.47 8.55
N LEU A 59 18.54 -11.83 7.65
CA LEU A 59 18.39 -13.20 7.17
C LEU A 59 19.63 -13.69 6.42
N ASN A 60 20.26 -12.82 5.63
CA ASN A 60 21.52 -13.14 4.97
C ASN A 60 22.63 -13.41 5.98
N ALA A 61 22.75 -12.58 7.02
CA ALA A 61 23.74 -12.75 8.07
C ALA A 61 23.51 -14.03 8.89
N ALA A 62 22.25 -14.42 9.10
CA ALA A 62 21.88 -15.68 9.75
C ALA A 62 22.06 -16.92 8.87
N GLY A 63 22.22 -16.75 7.55
CA GLY A 63 22.30 -17.87 6.60
C GLY A 63 20.93 -18.51 6.30
N ASP A 64 19.83 -17.83 6.61
CA ASP A 64 18.46 -18.33 6.48
C ASP A 64 17.84 -18.09 5.09
N LEU A 65 18.59 -17.45 4.18
CA LEU A 65 18.17 -17.25 2.80
C LEU A 65 18.52 -18.47 1.94
N ASP A 66 17.49 -19.15 1.42
CA ASP A 66 17.65 -20.19 0.41
C ASP A 66 17.92 -19.59 -0.98
N TRP A 67 19.20 -19.41 -1.30
CA TRP A 67 19.66 -18.90 -2.59
C TRP A 67 19.51 -19.89 -3.75
N SER A 68 19.15 -21.16 -3.50
CA SER A 68 18.95 -22.15 -4.56
C SER A 68 17.64 -21.95 -5.32
N ARG A 69 16.73 -21.12 -4.77
CA ARG A 69 15.39 -20.89 -5.29
C ARG A 69 15.16 -19.40 -5.52
N ALA A 70 14.63 -19.07 -6.69
CA ALA A 70 14.12 -17.73 -6.98
C ALA A 70 12.61 -17.84 -7.25
N CYS A 71 11.80 -17.07 -6.52
CA CYS A 71 10.36 -16.98 -6.74
C CYS A 71 10.04 -15.66 -7.45
N VAL A 72 9.32 -15.74 -8.57
CA VAL A 72 8.83 -14.56 -9.30
C VAL A 72 7.36 -14.37 -8.97
N ASP A 73 7.02 -13.25 -8.34
CA ASP A 73 5.68 -12.93 -7.84
C ASP A 73 4.64 -12.84 -8.98
N ALA A 74 4.88 -11.97 -9.97
CA ALA A 74 4.05 -11.87 -11.16
C ALA A 74 4.75 -11.12 -12.31
N SER A 75 4.39 -11.44 -13.55
CA SER A 75 4.76 -10.63 -14.72
C SER A 75 3.53 -9.92 -15.29
N HIS A 76 3.63 -8.61 -15.50
CA HIS A 76 2.58 -7.82 -16.14
C HIS A 76 2.91 -7.62 -17.62
N VAL A 77 2.19 -8.32 -18.51
CA VAL A 77 2.31 -8.13 -19.95
C VAL A 77 1.10 -7.36 -20.47
N ARG A 78 1.33 -6.24 -21.17
CA ARG A 78 0.23 -5.53 -21.83
C ARG A 78 -0.38 -6.39 -22.93
N ALA A 79 -1.70 -6.49 -22.96
CA ALA A 79 -2.41 -7.14 -24.05
C ALA A 79 -2.07 -6.46 -25.39
N LYS A 80 -1.53 -7.23 -26.36
CA LYS A 80 -1.12 -6.72 -27.68
C LYS A 80 -2.30 -6.43 -28.64
N ARG A 81 -3.51 -6.91 -28.34
CA ARG A 81 -4.75 -6.65 -29.10
C ARG A 81 -5.84 -6.17 -28.16
N GLY A 82 -5.88 -4.86 -27.95
CA GLY A 82 -6.98 -4.14 -27.29
C GLY A 82 -7.19 -2.83 -28.05
N ALA A 83 -8.44 -2.41 -28.21
CA ALA A 83 -8.89 -1.33 -29.07
C ALA A 83 -8.06 -0.02 -28.96
N ARG A 84 -8.15 0.80 -30.02
CA ARG A 84 -7.58 2.16 -30.08
C ARG A 84 -7.79 2.86 -28.74
N PRO A 85 -6.74 3.44 -28.13
CA PRO A 85 -6.89 4.10 -26.83
C PRO A 85 -8.06 5.08 -26.90
N PRO A 86 -8.97 5.09 -25.91
CA PRO A 86 -10.00 6.11 -25.87
C PRO A 86 -9.31 7.46 -25.96
N ALA A 87 -9.90 8.38 -26.73
CA ALA A 87 -9.39 9.74 -26.83
C ALA A 87 -9.11 10.25 -25.42
N ARG A 88 -7.96 10.93 -25.24
CA ARG A 88 -7.59 11.54 -23.96
C ARG A 88 -8.84 12.16 -23.35
N HIS A 89 -9.22 11.69 -22.16
CA HIS A 89 -10.21 12.42 -21.36
C HIS A 89 -9.68 13.84 -21.23
N LEU A 90 -10.42 14.81 -21.76
CA LEU A 90 -10.13 16.21 -21.52
C LEU A 90 -10.24 16.38 -20.01
N SER A 91 -9.11 16.67 -19.36
CA SER A 91 -9.11 17.11 -17.97
C SER A 91 -10.06 18.29 -17.89
N THR A 92 -11.14 18.16 -17.13
CA THR A 92 -11.99 19.30 -16.80
C THR A 92 -11.10 20.29 -16.06
N VAL A 93 -10.69 21.36 -16.75
CA VAL A 93 -9.92 22.44 -16.13
C VAL A 93 -10.67 22.87 -14.87
N GLY A 94 -9.96 22.92 -13.74
CA GLY A 94 -10.53 23.31 -12.46
C GLY A 94 -11.19 24.68 -12.57
N ARG A 95 -12.52 24.72 -12.44
CA ARG A 95 -13.27 25.98 -12.33
C ARG A 95 -12.99 26.57 -10.95
N ARG A 96 -12.49 27.81 -10.88
CA ARG A 96 -12.42 28.55 -9.60
C ARG A 96 -13.85 28.76 -9.09
N ALA A 97 -14.09 28.39 -7.83
CA ALA A 97 -15.32 28.71 -7.13
C ALA A 97 -15.46 30.24 -7.00
N ALA A 98 -16.68 30.75 -7.13
CA ALA A 98 -16.96 32.16 -6.89
C ALA A 98 -16.80 32.46 -5.39
N ASN A 99 -16.02 33.49 -5.05
CA ASN A 99 -15.96 34.00 -3.69
C ASN A 99 -17.24 34.78 -3.39
N THR A 100 -17.84 34.50 -2.24
CA THR A 100 -18.96 35.28 -1.69
C THR A 100 -18.39 36.48 -0.92
N THR A 101 -18.86 37.69 -1.25
CA THR A 101 -18.66 38.92 -0.47
C THR A 101 -19.74 39.00 0.60
#